data_AF-E8XJ92-F1
#
_entry.id   AF-E8XJ92-F1
#
_cell.length_a   1.000
_cell.length_b   1.000
_cell.length_c   1.000
_cell.angle_alpha   90.00
_cell.angle_beta   90.00
_cell.angle_gamma   90.00
#
_symmetry.space_group_name_H-M   'P 1'
#
loop_
_entity.id
_entity.type
_entity.pdbx_description
1 polymer ?
#
loop_
_entity_poly.entity_id
_entity_poly.type
_entity_poly.pdbx_seq_one_letter_code
_entity_poly.pdbx_strand_id
1 'polypeptide(L)'
;MERLETARSAHLANASRMDETTTAISQVQTQKNELEQENGNDSGAWRAAFRAGGAVITDELKQRHLARVARRELAQECDSMNEVLSFELDRLKGACDRTARAYRQAHHGVLSQYAEHELDAALRESCGALIRAMKLNILVLNNPLANTTGHQGYIEPEKVVMQQVKAWLEQAVKGCNIRLTDEPVLFKTGLSASTMPHMEHDVAATPVQRKFWQEKMREREADLKARGLLS
;
A
#
# COMPACT_ATOMS: atom_id res chain seq x y z
N MET A 1 11.95 -12.77 -6.18
CA MET A 1 12.21 -11.50 -6.91
C MET A 1 11.06 -11.11 -7.84
N GLU A 2 10.67 -11.94 -8.81
CA GLU A 2 9.59 -11.60 -9.78
C GLU A 2 8.29 -11.12 -9.10
N ARG A 3 7.80 -11.84 -8.10
CA ARG A 3 6.60 -11.45 -7.33
C ARG A 3 6.71 -10.06 -6.69
N LEU A 4 7.90 -9.67 -6.24
CA LEU A 4 8.15 -8.34 -5.65
C LEU A 4 8.03 -7.25 -6.72
N GLU A 5 8.64 -7.45 -7.89
CA GLU A 5 8.57 -6.49 -9.01
C GLU A 5 7.15 -6.36 -9.58
N THR A 6 6.42 -7.48 -9.68
CA THR A 6 5.01 -7.47 -10.08
C THR A 6 4.15 -6.68 -9.09
N ALA A 7 4.34 -6.90 -7.78
CA ALA A 7 3.61 -6.17 -6.74
C ALA A 7 3.97 -4.67 -6.75
N ARG A 8 5.25 -4.34 -6.98
CA ARG A 8 5.74 -2.97 -7.12
C ARG A 8 5.08 -2.26 -8.30
N SER A 9 5.12 -2.89 -9.47
CA SER A 9 4.53 -2.34 -10.70
C SER A 9 3.02 -2.14 -10.58
N ALA A 10 2.31 -3.09 -9.98
CA ALA A 10 0.88 -2.97 -9.72
C ALA A 10 0.55 -1.82 -8.77
N HIS A 11 1.40 -1.56 -7.77
CA HIS A 11 1.21 -0.43 -6.87
C HIS A 11 1.45 0.91 -7.56
N LEU A 12 2.56 1.03 -8.31
CA LEU A 12 2.88 2.25 -9.07
C LEU A 12 1.81 2.58 -10.12
N ALA A 13 1.22 1.58 -10.76
CA ALA A 13 0.12 1.80 -11.70
C ALA A 13 -1.12 2.41 -11.01
N ASN A 14 -1.48 1.94 -9.81
CA ASN A 14 -2.59 2.54 -9.06
C ASN A 14 -2.24 3.96 -8.57
N ALA A 15 -0.99 4.19 -8.15
CA ALA A 15 -0.50 5.50 -7.74
C ALA A 15 -0.60 6.53 -8.88
N SER A 16 -0.14 6.18 -10.09
CA SER A 16 -0.27 7.04 -11.28
C SER A 16 -1.72 7.43 -11.54
N ARG A 17 -2.62 6.43 -11.50
CA ARG A 17 -4.05 6.67 -11.69
C ARG A 17 -4.63 7.60 -10.63
N MET A 18 -4.17 7.53 -9.38
CA MET A 18 -4.61 8.47 -8.34
C MET A 18 -4.19 9.90 -8.63
N ASP A 19 -2.96 10.11 -9.11
CA ASP A 19 -2.45 11.43 -9.48
C ASP A 19 -3.22 11.99 -10.69
N GLU A 20 -3.51 11.14 -11.69
CA GLU A 20 -4.33 11.46 -12.85
C GLU A 20 -5.76 11.86 -12.45
N THR A 21 -6.44 11.06 -11.62
CA THR A 21 -7.79 11.38 -11.13
C THR A 21 -7.80 12.65 -10.28
N THR A 22 -6.77 12.87 -9.44
CA THR A 22 -6.65 14.11 -8.64
C THR A 22 -6.51 15.32 -9.55
N THR A 23 -5.70 15.22 -10.60
CA THR A 23 -5.56 16.29 -11.61
C THR A 23 -6.87 16.55 -12.35
N ALA A 24 -7.59 15.50 -12.74
CA ALA A 24 -8.89 15.61 -13.40
C ALA A 24 -9.93 16.31 -12.50
N ILE A 25 -9.96 15.99 -11.20
CA ILE A 25 -10.81 16.69 -10.21
C ILE A 25 -10.49 18.19 -10.19
N SER A 26 -9.22 18.56 -10.11
CA SER A 26 -8.83 19.98 -10.13
C SER A 26 -9.25 20.68 -11.42
N GLN A 27 -9.10 20.03 -12.57
CA GLN A 27 -9.52 20.59 -13.87
C GLN A 27 -11.03 20.83 -13.93
N VAL A 28 -11.84 19.85 -13.51
CA VAL A 28 -13.31 19.97 -13.48
C VAL A 28 -13.75 21.09 -12.55
N GLN A 29 -13.10 21.25 -11.40
CA GLN A 29 -13.36 22.34 -10.47
C GLN A 29 -13.01 23.72 -11.06
N THR A 30 -11.87 23.84 -11.75
CA THR A 30 -11.51 25.07 -12.47
C THR A 30 -12.53 25.41 -13.55
N GLN A 31 -12.90 24.44 -14.39
CA GLN A 31 -13.86 24.64 -15.47
C GLN A 31 -15.24 25.06 -14.94
N LYS A 32 -15.69 24.47 -13.82
CA LYS A 32 -16.92 24.91 -13.15
C LYS A 32 -16.84 26.37 -12.73
N ASN A 33 -15.75 26.78 -12.07
CA ASN A 33 -15.59 28.15 -11.58
C ASN A 33 -15.62 29.17 -12.74
N GLU A 34 -15.00 28.85 -13.88
CA GLU A 34 -15.04 29.67 -15.09
C GLU A 34 -16.48 29.83 -15.61
N LEU A 35 -17.23 28.73 -15.72
CA LEU A 35 -18.63 28.75 -16.15
C LEU A 35 -19.52 29.58 -15.21
N GLU A 36 -19.31 29.48 -13.90
CA GLU A 36 -20.06 30.24 -12.89
C GLU A 36 -19.73 31.73 -12.93
N GLN A 37 -18.45 32.10 -13.11
CA GLN A 37 -18.02 33.49 -13.23
C GLN A 37 -18.63 34.17 -14.47
N GLU A 38 -18.62 33.49 -15.62
CA GLU A 38 -19.26 33.99 -16.85
C GLU A 38 -20.77 34.16 -16.68
N ASN A 39 -21.43 33.21 -16.02
CA ASN A 39 -22.88 33.23 -15.77
C ASN A 39 -23.29 34.37 -14.81
N GLY A 40 -22.52 34.60 -13.76
CA GLY A 40 -22.77 35.65 -12.76
C GLY A 40 -22.78 37.06 -13.38
N ASN A 41 -21.82 37.34 -14.26
CA ASN A 41 -21.70 38.63 -14.93
C ASN A 41 -22.88 38.94 -15.88
N ASP A 42 -23.43 37.91 -16.54
CA ASP A 42 -24.48 38.08 -17.56
C ASP A 42 -25.90 38.15 -16.96
N SER A 43 -26.13 37.55 -15.78
CA SER A 43 -27.46 37.46 -15.16
C SER A 43 -28.07 38.82 -14.78
N GLY A 44 -27.27 39.72 -14.21
CA GLY A 44 -27.71 41.09 -13.86
C GLY A 44 -27.96 41.95 -15.09
N ALA A 45 -27.03 41.89 -16.07
CA ALA A 45 -27.11 42.63 -17.32
C ALA A 45 -28.34 42.22 -18.15
N TRP A 46 -28.61 40.92 -18.25
CA TRP A 46 -29.78 40.41 -18.96
C TRP A 46 -31.10 40.91 -18.35
N ARG A 47 -31.25 40.83 -17.02
CA ARG A 47 -32.48 41.30 -16.33
C ARG A 47 -32.66 42.81 -16.43
N ALA A 48 -31.58 43.58 -16.48
CA ALA A 48 -31.63 45.02 -16.70
C ALA A 48 -32.09 45.35 -18.13
N ALA A 49 -31.51 44.70 -19.14
CA ALA A 49 -31.89 44.88 -20.54
C ALA A 49 -33.34 44.47 -20.83
N PHE A 50 -33.81 43.36 -20.25
CA PHE A 50 -35.20 42.92 -20.39
C PHE A 50 -36.20 43.93 -19.78
N ARG A 51 -35.88 44.50 -18.61
CA ARG A 51 -36.70 45.56 -17.99
C ARG A 51 -36.69 46.85 -18.81
N ALA A 52 -35.51 47.28 -19.28
CA ALA A 52 -35.37 48.48 -20.09
C ALA A 52 -36.11 48.36 -21.44
N GLY A 53 -36.14 47.17 -22.02
CA GLY A 53 -36.87 46.86 -23.26
C GLY A 53 -38.38 46.64 -23.08
N GLY A 54 -38.97 46.98 -21.92
CA GLY A 54 -40.42 46.88 -21.71
C GLY A 54 -40.95 45.44 -21.67
N ALA A 55 -40.15 44.48 -21.20
CA ALA A 55 -40.48 43.06 -21.14
C ALA A 55 -40.71 42.38 -22.51
N VAL A 56 -40.20 42.95 -23.60
CA VAL A 56 -40.18 42.31 -24.92
C VAL A 56 -38.96 41.40 -25.04
N ILE A 57 -39.16 40.14 -25.42
CA ILE A 57 -38.06 39.19 -25.69
C ILE A 57 -37.60 39.37 -27.13
N THR A 58 -36.50 40.08 -27.34
CA THR A 58 -35.83 40.16 -28.63
C THR A 58 -35.02 38.90 -28.91
N ASP A 59 -34.61 38.70 -30.16
CA ASP A 59 -33.78 37.56 -30.53
C ASP A 59 -32.42 37.59 -29.80
N GLU A 60 -31.81 38.76 -29.60
CA GLU A 60 -30.56 38.91 -28.84
C GLU A 60 -30.75 38.52 -27.38
N LEU A 61 -31.85 38.95 -26.75
CA LEU A 61 -32.17 38.57 -25.37
C LEU A 61 -32.43 37.07 -25.26
N LYS A 62 -33.11 36.47 -26.24
CA LYS A 62 -33.34 35.02 -26.30
C LYS A 62 -32.02 34.26 -26.40
N GLN A 63 -31.11 34.66 -27.31
CA GLN A 63 -29.81 34.01 -27.48
C GLN A 63 -28.95 34.11 -26.22
N ARG A 64 -28.88 35.28 -25.60
CA ARG A 64 -28.17 35.44 -24.31
C ARG A 64 -28.76 34.56 -23.21
N HIS A 65 -30.08 34.46 -23.14
CA HIS A 65 -30.74 33.59 -22.16
C HIS A 65 -30.40 32.11 -22.40
N LEU A 66 -30.45 31.65 -23.65
CA LEU A 66 -30.10 30.27 -24.01
C LEU A 66 -28.64 29.95 -23.67
N ALA A 67 -27.71 30.83 -24.03
CA ALA A 67 -26.29 30.67 -23.68
C ALA A 67 -26.08 30.59 -22.16
N ARG A 68 -26.81 31.40 -21.39
CA ARG A 68 -26.77 31.38 -19.93
C ARG A 68 -27.30 30.07 -19.35
N VAL A 69 -28.43 29.56 -19.87
CA VAL A 69 -28.98 28.26 -19.46
C VAL A 69 -27.97 27.16 -19.78
N ALA A 70 -27.41 27.15 -20.99
CA ALA A 70 -26.38 26.17 -21.37
C ALA A 70 -25.18 26.17 -20.41
N ARG A 71 -24.63 27.35 -20.07
CA ARG A 71 -23.53 27.45 -19.08
C ARG A 71 -23.92 26.88 -17.71
N ARG A 72 -25.14 27.12 -17.25
CA ARG A 72 -25.64 26.59 -15.98
C ARG A 72 -25.73 25.07 -16.01
N GLU A 73 -26.28 24.49 -17.07
CA GLU A 73 -26.36 23.03 -17.21
C GLU A 73 -24.95 22.42 -17.30
N LEU A 74 -24.02 23.03 -18.05
CA LEU A 74 -22.62 22.59 -18.09
C LEU A 74 -21.93 22.64 -16.72
N ALA A 75 -22.22 23.65 -15.89
CA ALA A 75 -21.69 23.71 -14.54
C ALA A 75 -22.24 22.58 -13.65
N GLN A 76 -23.50 22.17 -13.85
CA GLN A 76 -24.07 21.00 -13.19
C GLN A 76 -23.43 19.70 -13.65
N GLU A 77 -23.13 19.55 -14.95
CA GLU A 77 -22.37 18.41 -15.47
C GLU A 77 -20.96 18.33 -14.85
N CYS A 78 -20.33 19.47 -14.58
CA CYS A 78 -19.06 19.51 -13.85
C CYS A 78 -19.21 19.01 -12.41
N ASP A 79 -20.30 19.36 -11.72
CA ASP A 79 -20.59 18.83 -10.38
C ASP A 79 -20.78 17.31 -10.39
N SER A 80 -21.56 16.81 -11.35
CA SER A 80 -21.78 15.38 -11.57
C SER A 80 -20.47 14.64 -11.86
N MET A 81 -19.62 15.18 -12.74
CA MET A 81 -18.31 14.59 -13.05
C MET A 81 -17.38 14.60 -11.83
N ASN A 82 -17.35 15.69 -11.06
CA ASN A 82 -16.55 15.78 -9.83
C ASN A 82 -16.99 14.72 -8.79
N GLU A 83 -18.29 14.42 -8.70
CA GLU A 83 -18.81 13.36 -7.82
C GLU A 83 -18.32 11.97 -8.24
N VAL A 84 -18.36 11.67 -9.55
CA VAL A 84 -17.88 10.41 -10.13
C VAL A 84 -16.37 10.26 -9.93
N LEU A 85 -15.58 11.29 -10.24
CA LEU A 85 -14.13 11.27 -10.04
C LEU A 85 -13.75 11.14 -8.57
N SER A 86 -14.50 11.78 -7.66
CA SER A 86 -14.29 11.64 -6.21
C SER A 86 -14.55 10.20 -5.74
N PHE A 87 -15.57 9.54 -6.30
CA PHE A 87 -15.81 8.12 -6.05
C PHE A 87 -14.70 7.23 -6.61
N GLU A 88 -14.22 7.49 -7.83
CA GLU A 88 -13.09 6.76 -8.41
C GLU A 88 -11.82 6.93 -7.58
N LEU A 89 -11.53 8.16 -7.13
CA LEU A 89 -10.39 8.45 -6.27
C LEU A 89 -10.46 7.64 -4.98
N ASP A 90 -11.62 7.60 -4.32
CA ASP A 90 -11.80 6.80 -3.11
C ASP A 90 -11.61 5.29 -3.38
N ARG A 91 -12.12 4.79 -4.51
CA ARG A 91 -11.90 3.40 -4.95
C ARG A 91 -10.41 3.11 -5.17
N LEU A 92 -9.68 4.04 -5.78
CA LEU A 92 -8.24 3.92 -6.01
C LEU A 92 -7.45 3.92 -4.70
N LYS A 93 -7.83 4.73 -3.69
CA LYS A 93 -7.20 4.67 -2.36
C LYS A 93 -7.25 3.25 -1.77
N GLY A 94 -8.42 2.61 -1.81
CA GLY A 94 -8.54 1.22 -1.35
C GLY A 94 -7.75 0.21 -2.19
N ALA A 95 -7.60 0.46 -3.49
CA ALA A 95 -6.75 -0.34 -4.36
C ALA A 95 -5.25 -0.17 -4.03
N CYS A 96 -4.80 1.05 -3.76
CA CYS A 96 -3.45 1.38 -3.32
C CYS A 96 -3.10 0.72 -1.98
N ASP A 97 -3.99 0.77 -0.98
CA ASP A 97 -3.78 0.07 0.30
C ASP A 97 -3.57 -1.44 0.10
N ARG A 98 -4.36 -2.04 -0.79
CA ARG A 98 -4.27 -3.47 -1.11
C ARG A 98 -2.95 -3.80 -1.81
N THR A 99 -2.54 -3.03 -2.81
CA THR A 99 -1.26 -3.28 -3.52
C THR A 99 -0.05 -2.94 -2.66
N ALA A 100 -0.14 -1.92 -1.79
CA ALA A 100 0.90 -1.59 -0.82
C ALA A 100 1.15 -2.77 0.15
N ARG A 101 0.07 -3.37 0.67
CA ARG A 101 0.18 -4.57 1.51
C ARG A 101 0.79 -5.74 0.74
N ALA A 102 0.33 -5.99 -0.49
CA ALA A 102 0.87 -7.05 -1.33
C ALA A 102 2.37 -6.86 -1.61
N TYR A 103 2.81 -5.62 -1.85
CA TYR A 103 4.22 -5.27 -2.00
C TYR A 103 5.02 -5.53 -0.72
N ARG A 104 4.56 -5.05 0.45
CA ARG A 104 5.23 -5.32 1.74
C ARG A 104 5.32 -6.81 2.04
N GLN A 105 4.27 -7.58 1.76
CA GLN A 105 4.27 -9.03 1.92
C GLN A 105 5.22 -9.73 0.94
N ALA A 106 5.28 -9.28 -0.32
CA ALA A 106 6.21 -9.83 -1.30
C ALA A 106 7.67 -9.53 -0.92
N HIS A 107 7.93 -8.33 -0.39
CA HIS A 107 9.25 -7.93 0.11
C HIS A 107 9.67 -8.81 1.29
N HIS A 108 8.82 -8.93 2.31
CA HIS A 108 9.06 -9.82 3.45
C HIS A 108 9.26 -11.27 2.98
N GLY A 109 8.47 -11.75 2.03
CA GLY A 109 8.62 -13.10 1.46
C GLY A 109 9.99 -13.33 0.83
N VAL A 110 10.54 -12.35 0.10
CA VAL A 110 11.90 -12.45 -0.46
C VAL A 110 12.95 -12.49 0.65
N LEU A 111 12.81 -11.65 1.67
CA LEU A 111 13.74 -11.63 2.81
C LEU A 111 13.75 -12.95 3.57
N SER A 112 12.57 -13.47 3.92
CA SER A 112 12.45 -14.72 4.67
C SER A 112 13.01 -15.89 3.89
N GLN A 113 12.69 -16.00 2.59
CA GLN A 113 13.23 -17.07 1.73
C GLN A 113 14.75 -17.01 1.63
N TYR A 114 15.31 -15.81 1.48
CA TYR A 114 16.77 -15.64 1.43
C TYR A 114 17.41 -16.05 2.76
N ALA A 115 16.94 -15.51 3.88
CA ALA A 115 17.50 -15.81 5.19
C ALA A 115 17.37 -17.30 5.58
N GLU A 116 16.23 -17.92 5.28
CA GLU A 116 16.01 -19.36 5.49
C GLU A 116 16.97 -20.20 4.65
N HIS A 117 17.17 -19.83 3.38
CA HIS A 117 18.08 -20.52 2.48
C HIS A 117 19.54 -20.42 2.94
N GLU A 118 20.02 -19.21 3.24
CA GLU A 118 21.39 -18.99 3.72
C GLU A 118 21.67 -19.74 5.02
N LEU A 119 20.71 -19.77 5.95
CA LEU A 119 20.85 -20.51 7.20
C LEU A 119 20.89 -22.03 6.97
N ASP A 120 19.97 -22.58 6.17
CA ASP A 120 19.94 -24.02 5.86
C ASP A 120 21.22 -24.46 5.12
N ALA A 121 21.68 -23.66 4.15
CA ALA A 121 22.95 -23.91 3.45
C ALA A 121 24.14 -23.92 4.42
N ALA A 122 24.26 -22.91 5.29
CA ALA A 122 25.33 -22.84 6.28
C ALA A 122 25.33 -24.04 7.25
N LEU A 123 24.15 -24.45 7.72
CA LEU A 123 24.01 -25.60 8.61
C LEU A 123 24.42 -26.92 7.93
N ARG A 124 24.05 -27.10 6.66
CA ARG A 124 24.35 -28.33 5.91
C ARG A 124 25.82 -28.42 5.51
N GLU A 125 26.38 -27.32 5.04
CA GLU A 125 27.69 -27.32 4.37
C GLU A 125 28.83 -27.04 5.35
N SER A 126 28.60 -26.21 6.38
CA SER A 126 29.70 -25.69 7.23
C SER A 126 29.75 -26.30 8.63
N CYS A 127 28.67 -26.91 9.14
CA CYS A 127 28.64 -27.40 10.53
C CYS A 127 29.24 -28.80 10.75
N GLY A 128 29.72 -29.50 9.72
CA GLY A 128 30.19 -30.90 9.84
C GLY A 128 31.27 -31.11 10.91
N ALA A 129 32.25 -30.20 10.99
CA ALA A 129 33.32 -30.27 11.99
C ALA A 129 32.80 -30.05 13.42
N LEU A 130 31.88 -29.10 13.61
CA LEU A 130 31.24 -28.83 14.90
C LEU A 130 30.43 -30.04 15.37
N ILE A 131 29.59 -30.62 14.50
CA ILE A 131 28.77 -31.81 14.82
C ILE A 131 29.67 -32.98 15.25
N ARG A 132 30.78 -33.22 14.53
CA ARG A 132 31.76 -34.25 14.91
C ARG A 132 32.35 -33.99 16.29
N ALA A 133 32.78 -32.76 16.58
CA ALA A 133 33.35 -32.39 17.87
C ALA A 133 32.34 -32.54 19.02
N MET A 134 31.09 -32.12 18.80
CA MET A 134 30.00 -32.32 19.76
C MET A 134 29.78 -33.80 20.04
N LYS A 135 29.72 -34.65 18.99
CA LYS A 135 29.53 -36.09 19.15
C LYS A 135 30.67 -36.74 19.92
N LEU A 136 31.91 -36.35 19.66
CA LEU A 136 33.08 -36.83 20.41
C LEU A 136 32.99 -36.45 21.89
N ASN A 137 32.63 -35.20 22.20
CA ASN A 137 32.49 -34.74 23.58
C ASN A 137 31.36 -35.50 24.33
N ILE A 138 30.21 -35.70 23.67
CA ILE A 138 29.10 -36.50 24.20
C ILE A 138 29.56 -37.93 24.51
N LEU A 139 30.33 -38.57 23.62
CA LEU A 139 30.84 -39.93 23.85
C LEU A 139 31.78 -40.01 25.06
N VAL A 140 32.62 -39.00 25.27
CA VAL A 140 33.51 -38.92 26.44
C VAL A 140 32.70 -38.72 27.73
N LEU A 141 31.73 -37.82 27.73
CA LEU A 141 30.88 -37.55 28.89
C LEU A 141 29.92 -38.69 29.23
N ASN A 142 29.55 -39.52 28.24
CA ASN A 142 28.81 -40.77 28.47
C ASN A 142 29.66 -41.87 29.12
N ASN A 143 30.98 -41.70 29.21
CA ASN A 143 31.83 -42.66 29.91
C ASN A 143 31.42 -42.72 31.40
N PRO A 144 31.25 -43.91 31.99
CA PRO A 144 30.88 -44.05 33.40
C PRO A 144 31.84 -43.34 34.39
N LEU A 145 33.10 -43.17 34.00
CA LEU A 145 34.11 -42.48 34.80
C LEU A 145 34.00 -40.94 34.74
N ALA A 146 33.23 -40.40 33.78
CA ALA A 146 33.08 -38.95 33.59
C ALA A 146 32.01 -38.33 34.50
N ASN A 147 31.08 -39.13 35.05
CA ASN A 147 30.04 -38.61 35.95
C ASN A 147 30.55 -38.54 37.39
N THR A 148 30.96 -37.34 37.82
CA THR A 148 31.46 -37.09 39.18
C THR A 148 30.41 -36.56 40.15
N THR A 149 29.20 -36.23 39.68
CA THR A 149 28.14 -35.58 40.48
C THR A 149 27.18 -36.56 41.17
N GLY A 150 27.33 -37.88 40.92
CA GLY A 150 26.40 -38.90 41.44
C GLY A 150 25.02 -38.83 40.79
N HIS A 151 24.01 -39.48 41.37
CA HIS A 151 22.64 -39.51 40.81
C HIS A 151 21.91 -38.16 40.97
N GLN A 152 22.22 -37.40 42.02
CA GLN A 152 21.63 -36.08 42.26
C GLN A 152 22.42 -35.01 41.49
N GLY A 153 21.81 -34.41 40.47
CA GLY A 153 22.45 -33.40 39.63
C GLY A 153 23.10 -33.94 38.36
N TYR A 154 22.87 -35.22 38.02
CA TYR A 154 23.20 -35.74 36.69
C TYR A 154 22.39 -35.01 35.61
N ILE A 155 23.09 -34.47 34.63
CA ILE A 155 22.51 -33.91 33.41
C ILE A 155 23.02 -34.78 32.27
N GLU A 156 22.12 -35.21 31.40
CA GLU A 156 22.49 -35.98 30.21
C GLU A 156 23.59 -35.25 29.39
N PRO A 157 24.67 -35.94 29.01
CA PRO A 157 25.77 -35.36 28.23
C PRO A 157 25.36 -34.57 27.00
N GLU A 158 24.32 -35.03 26.30
CA GLU A 158 23.75 -34.33 25.14
C GLU A 158 23.22 -32.94 25.52
N LYS A 159 22.52 -32.82 26.65
CA LYS A 159 22.02 -31.53 27.15
C LYS A 159 23.16 -30.61 27.56
N VAL A 160 24.22 -31.14 28.18
CA VAL A 160 25.41 -30.34 28.56
C VAL A 160 26.07 -29.74 27.32
N VAL A 161 26.36 -30.57 26.32
CA VAL A 161 27.04 -30.13 25.10
C VAL A 161 26.16 -29.18 24.27
N MET A 162 24.86 -29.45 24.15
CA MET A 162 23.92 -28.57 23.45
C MET A 162 23.82 -27.19 24.12
N GLN A 163 23.76 -27.13 25.46
CA GLN A 163 23.74 -25.85 26.18
C GLN A 163 25.04 -25.07 25.99
N GLN A 164 26.19 -25.74 26.02
CA GLN A 164 27.49 -25.10 25.77
C GLN A 164 27.54 -24.47 24.36
N VAL A 165 27.13 -25.22 23.34
CA VAL A 165 27.12 -24.73 21.95
C VAL A 165 26.11 -23.60 21.77
N LYS A 166 24.90 -23.72 22.35
CA LYS A 166 23.89 -22.67 22.34
C LYS A 166 24.42 -21.37 22.94
N ALA A 167 25.00 -21.43 24.14
CA ALA A 167 25.52 -20.24 24.82
C ALA A 167 26.61 -19.54 24.00
N TRP A 168 27.50 -20.32 23.37
CA TRP A 168 28.52 -19.77 22.48
C TRP A 168 27.92 -19.12 21.23
N LEU A 169 26.98 -19.79 20.55
CA LEU A 169 26.31 -19.27 19.35
C LEU A 169 25.52 -17.99 19.65
N GLU A 170 24.79 -17.95 20.76
CA GLU A 170 24.05 -16.75 21.17
C GLU A 170 24.97 -15.55 21.36
N GLN A 171 26.16 -15.75 21.94
CA GLN A 171 27.15 -14.69 22.11
C GLN A 171 27.75 -14.27 20.76
N ALA A 172 28.06 -15.22 19.88
CA ALA A 172 28.62 -14.94 18.56
C ALA A 172 27.63 -14.18 17.67
N VAL A 173 26.35 -14.58 17.66
CA VAL A 173 25.30 -13.91 16.88
C VAL A 173 25.10 -12.46 17.35
N LYS A 174 25.10 -12.21 18.67
CA LYS A 174 24.99 -10.85 19.21
C LYS A 174 26.13 -9.92 18.80
N GLY A 175 27.32 -10.47 18.58
CA GLY A 175 28.49 -9.72 18.13
C GLY A 175 28.62 -9.59 16.61
N CYS A 176 27.78 -10.30 15.85
CA CYS A 176 27.86 -10.32 14.39
C CYS A 176 27.14 -9.12 13.79
N ASN A 177 27.78 -8.45 12.83
CA ASN A 177 27.19 -7.38 12.05
C ASN A 177 27.14 -7.77 10.58
N ILE A 178 25.96 -7.66 9.96
CA ILE A 178 25.77 -7.95 8.54
C ILE A 178 26.09 -6.69 7.72
N ARG A 179 26.95 -6.84 6.72
CA ARG A 179 27.22 -5.82 5.70
C ARG A 179 26.37 -6.11 4.48
N LEU A 180 25.44 -5.22 4.15
CA LEU A 180 24.53 -5.42 3.01
C LEU A 180 25.25 -5.57 1.66
N THR A 181 26.46 -5.02 1.52
CA THR A 181 27.28 -5.19 0.29
C THR A 181 27.69 -6.62 0.04
N ASP A 182 27.74 -7.43 1.10
CA ASP A 182 28.17 -8.81 1.04
C ASP A 182 26.96 -9.75 0.81
N GLU A 183 25.75 -9.17 0.75
CA GLU A 183 24.46 -9.85 0.67
C GLU A 183 23.73 -9.49 -0.64
N PRO A 184 23.88 -10.25 -1.74
CA PRO A 184 23.47 -9.82 -3.08
C PRO A 184 21.96 -9.56 -3.22
N VAL A 185 21.12 -10.30 -2.48
CA VAL A 185 19.66 -10.08 -2.48
C VAL A 185 19.32 -8.85 -1.64
N LEU A 186 19.86 -8.76 -0.42
CA LEU A 186 19.57 -7.66 0.51
C LEU A 186 20.12 -6.33 0.02
N PHE A 187 21.23 -6.33 -0.72
CA PHE A 187 21.77 -5.14 -1.38
C PHE A 187 20.75 -4.52 -2.35
N LYS A 188 19.99 -5.37 -3.07
CA LYS A 188 19.00 -4.93 -4.06
C LYS A 188 17.66 -4.57 -3.41
N THR A 189 17.22 -5.36 -2.43
CA THR A 189 15.87 -5.21 -1.85
C THR A 189 15.83 -4.31 -0.61
N GLY A 190 16.97 -4.09 0.04
CA GLY A 190 17.05 -3.53 1.38
C GLY A 190 16.46 -4.45 2.46
N LEU A 191 16.66 -4.10 3.73
CA LEU A 191 16.09 -4.80 4.90
C LEU A 191 14.63 -4.40 5.17
N SER A 192 14.20 -3.27 4.63
CA SER A 192 12.83 -2.78 4.75
C SER A 192 12.27 -2.46 3.37
N ALA A 193 10.97 -2.67 3.21
CA ALA A 193 10.27 -2.29 2.00
C ALA A 193 10.28 -0.76 1.89
N SER A 194 10.79 -0.22 0.79
CA SER A 194 10.78 1.22 0.55
C SER A 194 9.35 1.77 0.49
N THR A 195 9.12 2.91 1.12
CA THR A 195 7.85 3.64 1.00
C THR A 195 7.64 4.08 -0.45
N MET A 196 6.45 3.85 -0.99
CA MET A 196 6.02 4.30 -2.32
C MET A 196 4.88 5.32 -2.20
N PRO A 197 4.59 6.12 -3.25
CA PRO A 197 3.49 7.08 -3.23
C PRO A 197 2.15 6.43 -2.88
N HIS A 198 1.28 7.15 -2.17
CA HIS A 198 -0.07 6.70 -1.82
C HIS A 198 -0.14 5.42 -0.96
N MET A 199 0.92 5.13 -0.19
CA MET A 199 0.96 4.00 0.76
C MET A 199 0.36 4.29 2.14
N GLU A 200 -0.09 5.52 2.39
CA GLU A 200 -0.34 6.08 3.73
C GLU A 200 -1.83 6.19 4.09
N HIS A 201 -2.73 5.76 3.21
CA HIS A 201 -4.15 6.07 3.37
C HIS A 201 -4.85 5.21 4.44
N ASP A 202 -4.38 3.98 4.65
CA ASP A 202 -4.83 3.04 5.70
C ASP A 202 -6.37 2.91 5.81
N VAL A 203 -7.09 3.21 4.73
CA VAL A 203 -8.55 3.21 4.64
C VAL A 203 -9.10 1.81 4.87
N ALA A 204 -8.29 0.80 4.56
CA ALA A 204 -8.65 -0.60 4.62
C ALA A 204 -7.51 -1.44 5.25
N ALA A 205 -6.88 -0.94 6.33
CA ALA A 205 -5.72 -1.56 6.96
C ALA A 205 -6.02 -2.94 7.57
N THR A 206 -7.12 -3.07 8.32
CA THR A 206 -7.56 -4.32 8.98
C THR A 206 -8.67 -5.05 8.22
N PRO A 207 -8.88 -6.36 8.45
CA PRO A 207 -9.98 -7.10 7.82
C PRO A 207 -11.36 -6.48 8.05
N VAL A 208 -11.62 -5.96 9.25
CA VAL A 208 -12.89 -5.33 9.62
C VAL A 208 -13.07 -4.01 8.88
N GLN A 209 -12.05 -3.14 8.88
CA GLN A 209 -12.09 -1.88 8.12
C GLN A 209 -12.29 -2.13 6.62
N ARG A 210 -11.67 -3.18 6.06
CA ARG A 210 -11.89 -3.56 4.64
C ARG A 210 -13.34 -3.90 4.35
N LYS A 211 -13.98 -4.69 5.22
CA LYS A 211 -15.39 -5.05 5.04
C LYS A 211 -16.27 -3.79 5.05
N PHE A 212 -16.11 -2.95 6.05
CA PHE A 212 -16.86 -1.69 6.17
C PHE A 212 -16.63 -0.77 4.97
N TRP A 213 -15.37 -0.60 4.54
CA TRP A 213 -15.03 0.21 3.38
C TRP A 213 -15.67 -0.35 2.09
N GLN A 214 -15.64 -1.67 1.89
CA GLN A 214 -16.26 -2.30 0.72
C GLN A 214 -17.78 -2.13 0.71
N GLU A 215 -18.43 -2.21 1.87
CA GLU A 215 -19.87 -1.97 2.01
C GLU A 215 -20.20 -0.52 1.66
N LYS A 216 -19.49 0.45 2.25
CA LYS A 216 -19.64 1.89 1.95
C LYS A 216 -19.46 2.19 0.46
N MET A 217 -18.44 1.60 -0.17
CA MET A 217 -18.18 1.80 -1.59
C MET A 217 -19.28 1.19 -2.48
N ARG A 218 -19.85 0.05 -2.09
CA ARG A 218 -20.95 -0.58 -2.81
C ARG A 218 -22.24 0.23 -2.74
N GLU A 219 -22.56 0.77 -1.56
CA GLU A 219 -23.70 1.66 -1.37
C GLU A 219 -23.57 2.92 -2.23
N ARG A 220 -22.38 3.56 -2.21
CA ARG A 220 -22.11 4.74 -3.03
C ARG A 220 -22.15 4.44 -4.52
N GLU A 221 -21.63 3.29 -4.95
CA GLU A 221 -21.73 2.86 -6.35
C GLU A 221 -23.19 2.68 -6.79
N ALA A 222 -24.03 2.09 -5.94
CA ALA A 222 -25.45 1.88 -6.21
C ALA A 222 -26.22 3.20 -6.31
N ASP A 223 -25.95 4.17 -5.42
CA ASP A 223 -26.54 5.51 -5.48
C ASP A 223 -26.19 6.23 -6.79
N LEU A 224 -24.91 6.22 -7.17
CA LEU A 224 -24.44 6.85 -8.41
C LEU A 224 -25.06 6.21 -9.66
N LYS A 225 -25.22 4.88 -9.67
CA LYS A 225 -25.93 4.17 -10.75
C LYS A 225 -27.41 4.51 -10.79
N ALA A 226 -28.08 4.58 -9.63
CA ALA A 226 -29.50 4.96 -9.55
C ALA A 226 -29.75 6.39 -10.07
N ARG A 227 -28.77 7.27 -9.91
CA ARG A 227 -28.79 8.66 -10.43
C ARG A 227 -28.31 8.79 -11.88
N GLY A 228 -27.89 7.69 -12.52
CA GLY A 228 -27.39 7.68 -13.90
C GLY A 228 -26.01 8.30 -14.09
N LEU A 229 -25.26 8.52 -13.00
CA LEU A 229 -23.90 9.10 -13.04
C LEU A 229 -22.83 8.04 -13.31
N LEU A 230 -23.13 6.78 -13.06
CA LEU A 230 -22.32 5.62 -13.41
C LEU A 230 -23.13 4.65 -14.27
N SER A 231 -22.44 3.99 -15.21
CA SER A 231 -23.01 2.92 -16.03
C SER A 231 -22.99 1.55 -15.34
#